data_AF-A0A317L4Y5-F1
#
_entry.id   AF-A0A317L4Y5-F1
#
_cell.length_a   1.000
_cell.length_b   1.000
_cell.length_c   1.000
_cell.angle_alpha   90.00
_cell.angle_beta   90.00
_cell.angle_gamma   90.00
#
_symmetry.space_group_name_H-M   'P 1'
#
loop_
_entity.id
_entity.type
_entity.pdbx_description
1 polymer ?
#
loop_
_entity_poly.entity_id
_entity_poly.type
_entity_poly.pdbx_seq_one_letter_code
_entity_poly.pdbx_strand_id
1 'polypeptide(L)' 'MKKYIVFAVSFLIIYSLLQLISGMILTLWYTPYIANVRSLGVNSPQEIHLFQPIIIAFLSATIAYFIPAKLK' A
#
# COMPACT_ATOMS: atom_id res chain seq x y z
N MET A 1 -21.28 -0.57 15.06
CA MET A 1 -19.87 -0.37 15.43
C MET A 1 -19.06 -1.67 15.49
N LYS A 2 -19.41 -2.66 16.33
CA LYS A 2 -18.60 -3.90 16.49
C LYS A 2 -18.34 -4.67 15.18
N LYS A 3 -19.36 -4.86 14.32
CA LYS A 3 -19.23 -5.57 13.02
C LYS A 3 -18.29 -4.84 12.04
N TYR A 4 -18.33 -3.52 12.03
CA TYR A 4 -17.45 -2.69 11.20
C TYR A 4 -15.99 -2.80 11.68
N ILE A 5 -15.76 -2.76 12.99
CA ILE A 5 -14.41 -2.87 13.56
C ILE A 5 -13.79 -4.23 13.22
N VAL A 6 -14.56 -5.33 13.38
CA VAL A 6 -14.08 -6.68 13.02
C VAL A 6 -13.74 -6.76 11.53
N PHE A 7 -14.59 -6.20 10.66
CA PHE A 7 -14.31 -6.15 9.22
C PHE A 7 -13.06 -5.33 8.90
N ALA A 8 -12.93 -4.13 9.46
CA ALA A 8 -11.81 -3.23 9.20
C ALA A 8 -10.47 -3.85 9.63
N VAL A 9 -10.43 -4.50 10.80
CA VAL A 9 -9.23 -5.21 11.27
C VAL A 9 -8.87 -6.36 10.34
N SER A 10 -9.84 -7.21 9.96
CA SER A 10 -9.60 -8.30 9.01
C SER A 10 -9.11 -7.79 7.65
N PHE A 11 -9.69 -6.70 7.16
CA PHE A 11 -9.29 -6.05 5.91
C PHE A 11 -7.85 -5.54 5.99
N LEU A 12 -7.46 -4.86 7.07
CA LEU A 12 -6.10 -4.35 7.27
C LEU A 12 -5.06 -5.46 7.32
N ILE A 13 -5.37 -6.60 7.93
CA ILE A 13 -4.48 -7.77 7.95
C ILE A 13 -4.22 -8.28 6.53
N ILE A 14 -5.28 -8.50 5.75
CA ILE A 14 -5.19 -8.98 4.37
C ILE A 14 -4.49 -7.96 3.48
N TYR A 15 -4.83 -6.68 3.62
CA TYR A 15 -4.20 -5.58 2.89
C TYR A 15 -2.70 -5.51 3.16
N SER A 16 -2.28 -5.65 4.41
CA SER A 16 -0.86 -5.63 4.80
C SER A 16 -0.11 -6.81 4.19
N LEU A 17 -0.69 -8.02 4.23
CA LEU A 17 -0.11 -9.20 3.57
C LEU A 17 0.06 -8.98 2.07
N LEU A 18 -0.96 -8.43 1.41
CA LEU A 18 -0.92 -8.13 -0.02
C LEU A 18 0.13 -7.07 -0.36
N GLN A 19 0.28 -6.04 0.48
CA GLN A 19 1.30 -5.01 0.32
C GLN A 19 2.71 -5.60 0.41
N LEU A 20 2.97 -6.51 1.37
CA LEU A 20 4.26 -7.19 1.51
C LEU A 20 4.56 -8.05 0.29
N ILE A 21 3.60 -8.87 -0.16
CA ILE A 21 3.76 -9.72 -1.34
C ILE A 21 4.02 -8.87 -2.59
N SER A 22 3.25 -7.80 -2.78
CA SER A 22 3.44 -6.87 -3.90
C SER A 22 4.82 -6.23 -3.87
N GLY A 23 5.27 -5.75 -2.70
CA GLY A 23 6.61 -5.20 -2.52
C GLY A 23 7.72 -6.20 -2.82
N MET A 24 7.54 -7.46 -2.43
CA MET A 24 8.48 -8.54 -2.77
C MET A 24 8.53 -8.78 -4.28
N ILE A 25 7.38 -8.87 -4.95
CA ILE A 25 7.31 -9.05 -6.41
C ILE A 25 8.01 -7.89 -7.14
N LEU A 26 7.74 -6.65 -6.71
CA LEU A 26 8.40 -5.45 -7.25
C LEU A 26 9.91 -5.53 -7.08
N THR A 27 10.38 -5.98 -5.91
CA THR A 27 11.83 -6.12 -5.63
C THR A 27 12.47 -7.21 -6.50
N LEU A 28 11.77 -8.34 -6.70
CA LEU A 28 12.25 -9.42 -7.57
C LEU A 28 12.34 -8.99 -9.04
N TRP A 29 11.42 -8.13 -9.49
CA TRP A 29 11.42 -7.61 -10.87
C TRP A 29 12.26 -6.35 -11.04
N TYR A 30 12.73 -5.74 -9.96
CA TYR A 30 13.48 -4.50 -10.02
C TYR A 30 14.94 -4.76 -10.36
N THR A 31 15.36 -4.36 -11.57
CA THR A 31 16.78 -4.28 -11.94
C THR A 31 17.35 -2.94 -11.49
N PRO A 32 18.29 -2.90 -10.52
CA PRO A 32 18.88 -1.63 -10.09
C PRO A 32 19.76 -1.06 -11.21
N TYR A 33 19.36 0.08 -11.78
CA TYR A 33 20.17 0.80 -12.74
C TYR A 33 21.25 1.61 -12.00
N ILE A 34 22.43 1.02 -11.81
CA ILE A 34 23.61 1.71 -11.26
C ILE A 34 24.34 2.44 -12.41
N ALA A 35 23.75 3.49 -12.97
CA ALA A 35 24.56 4.43 -13.75
C ALA A 35 25.27 5.38 -12.80
N ASN A 36 26.59 5.23 -12.69
CA ASN A 36 27.55 6.16 -12.09
C ASN A 36 26.93 7.39 -11.40
N VAL A 37 26.50 7.20 -10.16
CA VAL A 37 25.75 8.16 -9.32
C VAL A 37 26.61 9.38 -8.90
N ARG A 38 27.83 9.53 -9.45
CA ARG A 38 28.77 10.61 -9.08
C ARG A 38 28.64 11.87 -9.96
N SER A 39 28.04 11.80 -11.14
CA SER A 39 27.97 12.95 -12.08
C SER A 39 26.60 13.62 -12.19
N LEU A 40 25.54 12.97 -11.73
CA LEU A 40 24.22 13.56 -11.58
C LEU A 40 24.08 13.86 -10.08
N GLY A 41 23.93 15.11 -9.68
CA GLY A 41 23.77 15.49 -8.27
C GLY A 41 22.49 14.91 -7.66
N VAL A 42 22.47 13.60 -7.37
CA VAL A 42 21.40 12.87 -6.69
C VAL A 42 21.47 13.21 -5.19
N ASN A 43 21.23 14.48 -4.88
CA ASN A 43 20.97 14.97 -3.54
C ASN A 43 19.46 15.13 -3.30
N SER A 44 18.60 14.48 -4.10
CA SER A 44 17.17 14.47 -3.82
C SER A 44 16.86 13.21 -3.00
N PRO A 45 16.74 13.29 -1.66
CA PRO A 45 16.20 12.19 -0.89
C PRO A 45 14.83 11.88 -1.48
N GLN A 46 14.65 10.66 -1.96
CA GLN A 46 13.37 10.19 -2.45
C GLN A 46 12.41 10.25 -1.25
N GLU A 47 11.57 11.28 -1.19
CA GLU A 47 10.68 11.49 -0.04
C GLU A 47 9.66 10.37 0.00
N ILE A 48 9.81 9.48 0.98
CA ILE A 48 8.86 8.40 1.22
C ILE A 48 7.58 9.03 1.78
N HIS A 49 6.57 9.22 0.93
CA HIS A 49 5.26 9.71 1.35
C HIS A 49 4.49 8.63 2.12
N LEU A 50 4.76 8.51 3.42
CA LEU A 50 4.13 7.52 4.30
C LEU A 50 2.60 7.71 4.48
N PHE A 51 2.08 8.90 4.17
CA PHE A 51 0.65 9.21 4.35
C PHE A 51 -0.24 8.68 3.22
N GLN A 52 0.28 8.58 1.99
CA GLN A 52 -0.50 8.16 0.82
C GLN A 52 -1.08 6.74 0.96
N PRO A 53 -0.31 5.72 1.39
CA PRO A 53 -0.81 4.35 1.50
C PRO A 53 -1.89 4.22 2.58
N ILE A 54 -1.76 4.96 3.67
CA ILE A 54 -2.69 4.91 4.82
C ILE A 54 -4.06 5.46 4.43
N ILE A 55 -4.10 6.58 3.71
CA ILE A 55 -5.35 7.17 3.21
C ILE A 55 -6.06 6.21 2.25
N ILE A 56 -5.30 5.57 1.35
CA ILE A 56 -5.83 4.60 0.38
C ILE A 56 -6.37 3.36 1.11
N ALA A 57 -5.65 2.85 2.11
CA ALA A 57 -6.09 1.71 2.91
C ALA A 57 -7.42 2.00 3.63
N PHE A 58 -7.55 3.18 4.22
CA PHE A 58 -8.78 3.60 4.92
C PHE A 58 -9.98 3.75 3.97
N LEU A 59 -9.77 4.39 2.81
CA LEU A 59 -10.80 4.51 1.77
C LEU A 59 -11.23 3.14 1.25
N SER A 60 -10.27 2.25 0.98
CA SER A 60 -10.54 0.91 0.48
C SER A 60 -11.34 0.08 1.50
N ALA A 61 -10.97 0.13 2.78
CA ALA A 61 -11.72 -0.53 3.86
C ALA A 61 -13.15 -0.01 3.96
N THR A 62 -13.34 1.31 3.83
CA THR A 62 -14.66 1.93 3.90
C THR A 62 -15.53 1.49 2.73
N ILE A 63 -15.02 1.55 1.50
CA ILE A 63 -15.76 1.14 0.29
C ILE A 63 -16.10 -0.36 0.38
N ALA A 64 -15.13 -1.20 0.72
CA ALA A 64 -15.30 -2.65 0.80
C ALA A 64 -16.37 -3.07 1.81
N TYR A 65 -16.53 -2.33 2.91
CA TYR A 65 -17.59 -2.59 3.89
C TYR A 65 -19.01 -2.36 3.33
N PHE A 66 -19.17 -1.39 2.42
CA PHE A 66 -20.49 -1.03 1.86
C PHE A 66 -20.85 -1.78 0.56
N ILE A 67 -19.88 -2.40 -0.12
CA ILE A 67 -20.13 -3.21 -1.33
C ILE A 67 -21.20 -4.31 -1.11
N PRO A 68 -21.16 -5.12 -0.03
CA PRO A 68 -22.14 -6.18 0.19
C PRO A 68 -23.55 -5.67 0.46
N ALA A 69 -23.69 -4.42 0.91
CA ALA A 69 -25.00 -3.81 1.20
C ALA A 69 -25.73 -3.34 -0.06
N LYS A 70 -25.01 -3.14 -1.19
CA LYS A 70 -25.57 -2.76 -2.50
C LYS A 70 -25.80 -3.93 -3.45
N LEU A 71 -25.20 -5.09 -3.18
CA LEU A 71 -25.27 -6.30 -4.00
C LEU A 71 -26.38 -7.28 -3.55
N LYS A 72 -27.28 -6.82 -2.68
CA LYS A 72 -28.48 -7.54 -2.26
C LYS A 72 -29.71 -7.08 -3.03
#